data_AF-A0A9D2QVL8-F1
#
_entry.id   AF-A0A9D2QVL8-F1
#
_cell.length_a   1.000
_cell.length_b   1.000
_cell.length_c   1.000
_cell.angle_alpha   90.00
_cell.angle_beta   90.00
_cell.angle_gamma   90.00
#
_symmetry.space_group_name_H-M   'P 1'
#
loop_
_entity.id
_entity.type
_entity.pdbx_description
1 polymer ?
#
loop_
_entity_poly.entity_id
_entity_poly.type
_entity_poly.pdbx_seq_one_letter_code
_entity_poly.pdbx_strand_id
1 'polypeptide(L)' 'MSSAVNIFLHQCILRGGLPFNVGIPNYSQQTLEAMEEAKRISRDPSVKGYQSMEELEKAQPTF' A
#
# COMPACT_ATOMS: atom_id res chain seq x y z
N MET A 1 -20.95 -1.94 19.61
CA MET A 1 -20.52 -0.74 18.86
C MET A 1 -19.02 -0.86 18.60
N SER A 2 -18.60 -0.49 17.39
CA SER A 2 -17.44 -1.04 16.66
C SER A 2 -16.06 -0.56 17.14
N SER A 3 -15.16 -1.49 17.46
CA SER A 3 -13.76 -1.22 17.83
C SER A 3 -13.03 -0.37 16.78
N ALA A 4 -13.34 -0.55 15.49
CA ALA A 4 -12.75 0.22 14.41
C ALA A 4 -13.11 1.71 14.49
N VAL A 5 -14.37 2.04 14.86
CA VAL A 5 -14.82 3.42 15.06
C VAL A 5 -14.09 4.05 16.24
N ASN A 6 -13.91 3.30 17.33
CA ASN A 6 -13.19 3.80 18.50
C ASN A 6 -11.72 4.10 18.18
N ILE A 7 -11.03 3.19 17.48
CA ILE A 7 -9.64 3.39 17.04
C ILE A 7 -9.54 4.63 16.13
N PHE A 8 -10.45 4.76 15.15
CA PHE A 8 -10.46 5.89 14.22
C PHE A 8 -10.60 7.24 14.95
N LEU A 9 -11.55 7.36 15.88
CA LEU A 9 -11.76 8.60 16.64
C LEU A 9 -10.56 8.95 17.52
N HIS A 10 -9.95 7.95 18.18
CA HIS A 10 -8.71 8.16 18.92
C HIS A 10 -7.60 8.69 18.02
N GLN A 11 -7.44 8.14 16.82
CA GLN A 11 -6.47 8.63 15.85
C GLN A 11 -6.76 10.06 15.39
N CYS A 12 -8.04 10.43 15.25
CA CYS A 12 -8.42 11.79 14.89
C CYS A 12 -8.00 12.80 15.96
N ILE A 13 -8.24 12.46 17.24
CA ILE A 13 -7.85 13.29 18.38
C ILE A 13 -6.33 13.41 18.47
N LEU A 14 -5.60 12.28 18.41
CA LEU A 14 -4.14 12.26 18.54
C LEU A 14 -3.42 13.05 17.44
N ARG A 15 -3.96 13.04 16.21
CA ARG A 15 -3.35 13.72 15.06
C ARG A 15 -3.90 15.13 14.81
N GLY A 16 -4.87 15.57 15.62
CA GLY A 16 -5.53 16.88 15.45
C GLY A 16 -6.31 17.01 14.13
N GLY A 17 -6.75 15.88 13.56
CA GLY A 17 -7.32 15.81 12.22
C GLY A 17 -7.44 14.37 11.73
N LEU A 18 -7.96 14.15 10.53
CA LEU A 18 -8.18 12.80 10.02
C LEU A 18 -6.85 12.06 9.83
N PRO A 19 -6.78 10.75 10.13
CA PRO A 19 -5.53 9.98 10.04
C PRO A 19 -5.10 9.65 8.60
N PHE A 20 -5.71 10.32 7.62
CA PHE A 20 -5.43 10.22 6.19
C PHE A 20 -5.90 11.52 5.51
N ASN A 21 -5.36 11.79 4.32
CA ASN A 21 -5.81 12.91 3.51
C ASN A 21 -7.22 12.64 2.94
N VAL A 22 -8.10 13.63 2.99
CA VAL A 22 -9.46 13.52 2.46
C VAL A 22 -9.54 14.18 1.09
N GLY A 23 -9.88 13.38 0.09
CA GLY A 23 -10.11 13.84 -1.27
C GLY A 23 -9.93 12.72 -2.27
N ILE A 24 -10.27 13.00 -3.52
CA ILE A 24 -9.86 12.13 -4.63
C ILE A 24 -8.36 12.35 -4.81
N PRO A 25 -7.53 11.30 -4.68
CA PRO A 25 -6.10 11.47 -4.82
C PRO A 25 -5.75 11.84 -6.27
N ASN A 26 -5.00 12.94 -6.43
CA ASN A 26 -4.40 13.33 -7.69
C ASN A 26 -2.94 12.85 -7.71
N TYR A 27 -2.73 11.62 -8.15
CA TYR A 27 -1.41 11.03 -8.26
C TYR A 27 -0.62 11.60 -9.45
N SER A 28 0.71 11.62 -9.36
CA SER A 28 1.56 11.95 -10.51
C SER A 28 1.42 10.89 -11.60
N GLN A 29 1.73 11.25 -12.85
CA GLN A 29 1.71 10.29 -13.96
C GLN A 29 2.60 9.06 -13.68
N GLN A 30 3.80 9.27 -13.12
CA GLN A 30 4.71 8.20 -12.72
C GLN A 30 4.06 7.23 -11.72
N THR A 31 3.32 7.75 -10.73
CA THR A 31 2.63 6.90 -9.76
C THR A 31 1.49 6.11 -10.41
N LEU A 32 0.75 6.71 -11.34
CA LEU A 32 -0.31 6.01 -12.08
C LEU A 32 0.25 4.89 -12.95
N GLU A 33 1.34 5.15 -13.68
CA GLU A 33 2.05 4.15 -14.51
C GLU A 33 2.57 2.99 -13.66
N ALA A 34 3.19 3.28 -12.51
CA ALA A 34 3.66 2.25 -11.59
C ALA A 34 2.51 1.38 -11.04
N MET A 35 1.35 1.97 -10.75
CA MET A 35 0.15 1.22 -10.33
C MET A 35 -0.39 0.33 -11.44
N GLU A 36 -0.35 0.77 -12.69
CA GLU A 36 -0.77 -0.02 -13.85
C GLU A 36 0.19 -1.19 -14.12
N GLU A 37 1.49 -0.93 -14.05
CA GLU A 37 2.53 -1.96 -14.13
C GLU A 37 2.36 -3.01 -13.02
N ALA A 38 2.15 -2.58 -11.77
CA ALA A 38 1.93 -3.48 -10.65
C ALA A 38 0.70 -4.39 -10.87
N LYS A 39 -0.39 -3.85 -11.44
CA LYS A 39 -1.60 -4.64 -11.79
C LYS A 39 -1.34 -5.65 -12.91
N ARG A 40 -0.49 -5.30 -13.88
CA ARG A 40 -0.09 -6.22 -14.96
C ARG A 40 0.75 -7.35 -14.40
N ILE A 41 1.77 -7.01 -13.60
CA ILE A 41 2.68 -7.98 -12.96
C ILE A 41 1.91 -8.94 -12.04
N SER A 42 0.98 -8.44 -11.23
CA SER A 42 0.26 -9.29 -10.26
C SER A 42 -0.64 -10.35 -10.89
N ARG A 43 -0.96 -10.21 -12.18
CA ARG A 43 -1.78 -11.15 -12.95
C ARG A 43 -0.98 -11.99 -13.93
N ASP A 44 0.30 -11.68 -14.09
CA ASP A 44 1.17 -12.40 -15.02
C ASP A 44 1.76 -13.63 -14.30
N PRO A 45 1.34 -14.85 -14.67
CA PRO A 45 1.86 -16.07 -14.05
C PRO A 45 3.33 -16.34 -14.38
N SER A 46 3.91 -15.63 -15.36
CA SER A 46 5.33 -15.73 -15.70
C SER A 46 6.22 -14.91 -14.77
N VAL A 47 5.65 -13.96 -14.01
CA VAL A 47 6.40 -13.17 -13.04
C VAL A 47 6.49 -13.94 -11.73
N LYS A 48 7.71 -14.02 -11.18
CA LYS A 48 7.99 -14.73 -9.93
C LYS A 48 7.32 -14.01 -8.74
N GLY A 49 6.32 -14.66 -8.15
CA GLY A 49 5.79 -14.30 -6.84
C GLY A 49 6.62 -14.92 -5.70
N TYR A 50 6.52 -14.33 -4.51
CA TYR A 50 7.17 -14.79 -3.29
C TYR A 50 6.12 -15.00 -2.21
N GLN A 51 6.24 -16.06 -1.42
CA GLN A 51 5.23 -16.42 -0.40
C GLN A 51 5.65 -16.04 1.03
N SER A 52 6.91 -15.64 1.21
CA SER A 52 7.43 -15.19 2.50
C SER A 52 8.40 -14.02 2.33
N MET A 53 8.63 -13.29 3.42
CA MET A 53 9.58 -12.18 3.43
C MET A 53 11.00 -12.68 3.20
N GLU A 54 11.36 -13.85 3.74
CA GLU A 54 12.69 -14.45 3.58
C GLU A 54 12.98 -14.83 2.12
N GLU A 55 11.98 -15.31 1.37
CA GLU A 55 12.12 -15.60 -0.07
C GLU A 55 12.32 -14.33 -0.89
N LEU A 56 11.57 -13.27 -0.54
CA LEU A 56 11.67 -11.96 -1.19
C LEU A 56 13.03 -11.32 -0.93
N GLU A 57 13.51 -11.35 0.32
CA GLU A 57 14.81 -10.80 0.73
C GLU A 57 15.97 -11.49 0.02
N LYS A 58 15.93 -12.82 -0.12
CA LYS A 58 16.97 -13.57 -0.85
C LYS A 58 17.03 -13.25 -2.34
N ALA A 59 15.91 -12.81 -2.92
CA ALA A 59 15.81 -12.56 -4.35
C ALA A 59 16.09 -11.10 -4.73
N GLN A 60 16.00 -10.17 -3.79
CA GLN A 60 16.44 -8.80 -4.01
C GLN A 60 17.97 -8.74 -3.93
N PRO A 61 18.65 -8.14 -4.91
CA PRO A 61 20.09 -7.91 -4.80
C PRO A 61 20.33 -6.93 -3.64
N THR A 62 21.03 -7.41 -2.61
CA THR A 62 21.54 -6.58 -1.52
C THR A 62 22.46 -5.52 -2.14
N PHE A 63 22.13 -4.25 -1.93
CA PHE A 63 23.04 -3.13 -2.25
C PHE A 63 24.33 -3.24 -1.42
#